data_AF-A0A3B8WE41-F1
#
_entry.id   AF-A0A3B8WE41-F1
#
_cell.length_a   1.000
_cell.length_b   1.000
_cell.length_c   1.000
_cell.angle_alpha   90.00
_cell.angle_beta   90.00
_cell.angle_gamma   90.00
#
_symmetry.space_group_name_H-M   'P 1'
#
loop_
_entity.id
_entity.type
_entity.pdbx_description
1 polymer ?
#
loop_
_entity_poly.entity_id
_entity_poly.type
_entity_poly.pdbx_seq_one_letter_code
_entity_poly.pdbx_strand_id
1 'polypeptide(L)' 'LRRASGKPEMALDEPFLAALETGLPECAGVAMGLDRLLMLKLGSRNIQDVIAFPIERA' A
#
# COMPACT_ATOMS: atom_id res chain seq x y z
N LEU A 1 14.30 -1.76 -12.58
CA LEU A 1 13.46 -2.90 -12.14
C LEU A 1 12.21 -3.07 -13.01
N ARG A 2 11.27 -2.11 -13.08
CA ARG A 2 10.03 -2.24 -13.90
C ARG A 2 10.31 -2.53 -15.39
N ARG A 3 11.12 -1.70 -16.04
CA ARG A 3 11.55 -1.90 -17.45
C ARG A 3 12.23 -3.26 -17.66
N ALA A 4 13.11 -3.65 -16.73
CA ALA A 4 13.76 -4.96 -16.76
C ALA A 4 12.78 -6.15 -16.57
N SER A 5 11.63 -5.92 -15.92
CA SER A 5 10.53 -6.88 -15.79
C SER A 5 9.45 -6.73 -16.86
N GLY A 6 9.70 -5.99 -17.95
CA GLY A 6 8.74 -5.77 -19.04
C GLY A 6 7.50 -4.95 -18.66
N LYS A 7 7.53 -4.24 -17.53
CA LYS A 7 6.43 -3.39 -17.06
C LYS A 7 6.58 -1.96 -17.60
N PRO A 8 5.46 -1.26 -17.84
CA PRO A 8 5.51 0.14 -18.27
C PRO A 8 6.19 0.99 -17.21
N GLU A 9 6.87 2.03 -17.68
CA GLU A 9 7.39 3.08 -16.81
C GLU A 9 6.23 3.84 -16.19
N MET A 10 6.44 4.30 -14.96
CA MET A 10 5.48 5.19 -14.31
C MET A 10 6.02 6.61 -14.44
N ALA A 11 5.11 7.56 -14.64
CA ALA A 11 5.45 8.97 -14.56
C ALA A 11 5.99 9.29 -13.16
N LEU A 12 6.92 10.26 -13.09
CA LEU A 12 7.38 10.80 -11.82
C LEU A 12 6.27 11.64 -11.17
N ASP A 13 6.21 11.61 -9.85
CA ASP A 13 5.31 12.43 -9.06
C ASP A 13 5.99 13.79 -8.79
N GLU A 14 5.86 14.71 -9.75
CA GLU A 14 6.45 16.06 -9.65
C GLU A 14 5.99 16.82 -8.40
N PRO A 15 4.70 16.79 -8.00
CA PRO A 15 4.27 17.40 -6.73
C PRO A 15 4.99 16.84 -5.50
N PHE A 16 5.18 15.52 -5.44
CA PHE A 16 5.92 14.90 -4.34
C PHE A 16 7.39 15.34 -4.31
N LEU A 17 8.05 15.39 -5.48
CA LEU A 17 9.44 15.86 -5.59
C LEU A 17 9.58 17.32 -5.15
N ALA A 18 8.69 18.20 -5.61
CA ALA A 18 8.66 19.59 -5.20
C ALA A 18 8.45 19.72 -3.67
N ALA A 19 7.60 18.89 -3.06
CA ALA A 19 7.40 18.88 -1.62
C ALA A 19 8.69 18.49 -0.86
N LEU A 20 9.47 17.53 -1.37
CA LEU A 20 10.76 17.18 -0.77
C LEU A 20 11.77 18.32 -0.83
N GLU A 21 11.78 19.11 -1.91
CA GLU A 21 12.65 20.28 -2.05
C GLU A 21 12.32 21.40 -1.06
N THR A 22 11.04 21.52 -0.66
CA THR A 22 10.64 22.49 0.39
C THR A 22 11.08 22.07 1.80
N GLY A 23 11.54 20.83 1.98
CA GLY A 23 12.06 20.28 3.21
C GLY A 23 11.09 19.29 3.86
N LEU A 24 11.49 18.02 3.91
CA LEU A 24 10.88 17.00 4.75
C LEU A 24 11.60 16.96 6.10
N PRO A 25 10.94 17.27 7.23
CA PRO A 25 11.57 17.12 8.54
C PRO A 25 11.91 15.65 8.81
N GLU A 26 12.87 15.42 9.71
CA GLU A 26 13.21 14.08 10.20
C GLU A 26 11.95 13.35 10.69
N CYS A 27 11.56 12.29 9.98
CA CYS A 27 10.35 11.54 10.26
C CYS A 27 10.48 10.07 9.81
N ALA A 28 9.61 9.22 10.34
CA ALA A 28 9.50 7.83 9.95
C ALA A 28 8.02 7.47 9.74
N GLY A 29 7.75 6.66 8.71
CA GLY A 29 6.42 6.15 8.39
C GLY A 29 6.41 4.63 8.30
N VAL A 30 5.29 4.02 8.68
CA VAL A 30 5.06 2.57 8.53
C VAL A 30 3.70 2.34 7.89
N ALA A 31 3.63 1.37 6.98
CA ALA A 31 2.37 0.86 6.44
C ALA A 31 2.08 -0.51 7.05
N MET A 32 0.89 -0.66 7.66
CA MET A 32 0.44 -1.91 8.25
C MET A 32 -0.86 -2.36 7.59
N GLY A 33 -0.90 -3.61 7.11
CA GLY A 33 -2.12 -4.19 6.54
C GLY A 33 -3.11 -4.57 7.63
N LEU A 34 -4.12 -3.73 7.87
CA LEU A 34 -5.12 -3.93 8.92
C LEU A 34 -5.89 -5.25 8.74
N ASP A 35 -6.33 -5.57 7.53
CA ASP A 35 -7.09 -6.80 7.27
C ASP A 35 -6.26 -8.04 7.64
N ARG A 36 -4.98 -8.06 7.26
CA ARG A 36 -4.07 -9.16 7.62
C ARG A 36 -3.79 -9.21 9.12
N LEU A 37 -3.72 -8.07 9.80
CA LEU A 37 -3.64 -8.03 11.25
C LEU A 37 -4.89 -8.66 11.90
N LEU A 38 -6.08 -8.36 11.37
CA LEU A 38 -7.33 -8.95 11.82
C LEU A 38 -7.39 -10.45 11.53
N MET A 39 -6.93 -10.90 10.35
CA MET A 39 -6.83 -12.33 10.03
C MET A 39 -5.99 -13.07 11.08
N LEU A 40 -4.83 -12.54 11.44
CA LEU A 40 -3.98 -13.12 12.49
C LEU A 40 -4.67 -13.10 13.85
N LYS A 41 -5.32 -11.99 14.21
CA LYS A 41 -6.02 -11.85 15.50
C LYS A 41 -7.20 -12.82 15.63
N LEU A 42 -7.90 -13.08 14.54
CA LEU A 42 -9.10 -13.92 14.49
C LEU A 42 -8.81 -15.37 14.06
N GLY A 43 -7.55 -15.69 13.75
CA GLY A 43 -7.16 -17.02 13.26
C GLY A 43 -7.69 -17.35 11.85
N SER A 44 -8.09 -16.35 11.07
CA SER A 44 -8.56 -16.55 9.70
C SER A 44 -7.38 -16.77 8.74
N ARG A 45 -7.61 -17.62 7.74
CA ARG A 45 -6.67 -17.91 6.64
C ARG A 45 -7.08 -17.26 5.31
N ASN A 46 -8.25 -16.62 5.26
CA ASN A 46 -8.77 -15.98 4.05
C ASN A 46 -9.13 -14.51 4.34
N ILE A 47 -8.62 -13.59 3.53
CA ILE A 47 -8.85 -12.15 3.71
C ILE A 47 -10.33 -11.78 3.58
N GLN A 48 -11.11 -12.57 2.83
CA GLN A 48 -12.54 -12.33 2.67
C GLN A 48 -13.33 -12.54 3.98
N ASP A 49 -12.78 -13.25 4.96
CA ASP A 49 -13.45 -13.47 6.26
C ASP A 49 -13.41 -12.23 7.16
N VAL A 50 -12.57 -11.24 6.85
CA VAL A 50 -12.35 -10.03 7.66
C VAL A 50 -12.73 -8.73 6.93
N ILE A 51 -13.14 -8.84 5.66
CA ILE A 51 -13.63 -7.73 4.85
C ILE A 51 -15.16 -7.82 4.81
N ALA A 52 -15.85 -6.72 5.12
CA ALA A 52 -17.31 -6.71 5.19
C ALA A 52 -17.98 -7.06 3.84
N PHE A 53 -17.43 -6.55 2.74
CA PHE A 53 -17.90 -6.80 1.38
C PHE A 53 -16.71 -7.17 0.48
N PRO A 54 -16.43 -8.48 0.33
CA PRO A 54 -15.50 -9.02 -0.66
C PRO A 54 -15.74 -8.46 -2.06
N ILE A 55 -14.72 -8.41 -2.91
CA ILE A 55 -14.85 -7.89 -4.28
C ILE A 55 -15.93 -8.59 -5.12
N GLU A 56 -16.20 -9.86 -4.84
CA GLU A 56 -17.26 -10.64 -5.50
C GLU A 56 -18.68 -10.21 -5.09
N ARG A 57 -18.80 -9.41 -4.02
CA ARG A 57 -20.05 -8.94 -3.42
C ARG A 57 -20.03 -7.44 -3.07
N ALA A 58 -19.09 -6.69 -3.65
CA ALA A 58 -18.91 -5.26 -3.42
C ALA A 58 -19.91 -4.41 -4.22
#